data_AF-A0A1W9H337-F1
#
_entry.id   AF-A0A1W9H337-F1
#
_cell.length_a   1.000
_cell.length_b   1.000
_cell.length_c   1.000
_cell.angle_alpha   90.00
_cell.angle_beta   90.00
_cell.angle_gamma   90.00
#
_symmetry.space_group_name_H-M   'P 1'
#
loop_
_entity.id
_entity.type
_entity.pdbx_description
1 polymer ?
#
loop_
_entity_poly.entity_id
_entity_poly.type
_entity_poly.pdbx_seq_one_letter_code
_entity_poly.pdbx_strand_id
1 'polypeptide(L)'
;MTICVAVKVHDCLVLAADSATSLIGADEAGRPMIVNVYAHGNKVFNLVKGQPIAAMTCGAGNIGRSSISSLAKELRRRLSKPVHEGGLDPESYTIEEVAIRARTLLYDEAFLQLNPAPADAANLEFWVGGYGADRDDAELWKIVIENGQCTPPQQQMVGEDSFVTWAGQPEALNRLLLGFSGGVVDALAAGGLEADKIGPVQALMRSYTATPLVSAPMPTGDAIALADFLVEVTKKYVHFRDGADTVGGDTDIATVTRYEGFKWIKRKHFYPRALNMETDHV
;
A
#
# COMPACT_ATOMS: atom_id res chain seq x y z
N MET A 1 0.32 -8.52 -7.69
CA MET A 1 1.77 -8.31 -7.42
C MET A 1 2.11 -6.85 -7.65
N THR A 2 2.78 -6.20 -6.70
CA THR A 2 2.98 -4.75 -6.59
C THR A 2 4.01 -4.49 -5.47
N ILE A 3 4.69 -3.36 -5.45
CA ILE A 3 5.31 -2.83 -4.23
C ILE A 3 4.54 -1.59 -3.77
N CYS A 4 4.17 -1.58 -2.49
CA CYS A 4 3.66 -0.41 -1.78
C CYS A 4 4.64 -0.05 -0.67
N VAL A 5 4.96 1.22 -0.52
CA VAL A 5 5.85 1.77 0.52
C VAL A 5 5.16 2.94 1.17
N ALA A 6 5.15 2.97 2.50
CA ALA A 6 4.79 4.13 3.29
C ALA A 6 5.96 4.58 4.16
N VAL A 7 6.23 5.89 4.16
CA VAL A 7 7.22 6.53 5.01
C VAL A 7 6.51 7.59 5.85
N LYS A 8 6.51 7.42 7.18
CA LYS A 8 6.03 8.41 8.13
C LYS A 8 7.23 9.10 8.77
N VAL A 9 7.18 10.42 8.82
CA VAL A 9 8.03 11.30 9.64
C VAL A 9 7.12 12.30 10.36
N HIS A 10 7.67 13.15 11.23
CA HIS A 10 6.86 14.11 11.99
C HIS A 10 5.99 15.00 11.08
N ASP A 11 6.58 15.50 9.99
CA ASP A 11 5.95 16.51 9.14
C ASP A 11 5.03 15.91 8.06
N CYS A 12 5.14 14.62 7.74
CA CYS A 12 4.38 14.03 6.65
C CYS A 12 4.23 12.51 6.68
N LEU A 13 3.26 12.04 5.89
CA LEU A 13 3.14 10.66 5.44
C LEU A 13 3.29 10.60 3.92
N VAL A 14 4.26 9.82 3.44
CA VAL A 14 4.47 9.55 2.02
C VAL A 14 3.95 8.16 1.68
N LEU A 15 3.16 8.05 0.62
CA LEU A 15 2.71 6.78 0.03
C LEU A 15 3.27 6.66 -1.39
N ALA A 16 3.95 5.56 -1.68
CA ALA A 16 4.52 5.29 -2.99
C ALA A 16 4.18 3.87 -3.46
N ALA A 17 3.87 3.72 -4.74
CA ALA A 17 3.64 2.41 -5.35
C ALA A 17 4.06 2.36 -6.82
N ASP A 18 4.46 1.18 -7.27
CA ASP A 18 4.71 0.91 -8.68
C ASP A 18 3.40 0.81 -9.49
N SER A 19 3.52 0.61 -10.80
CA SER A 19 2.38 0.62 -11.72
C SER A 19 2.11 -0.72 -12.40
N ALA A 20 2.90 -1.75 -12.14
CA ALA A 20 2.70 -3.07 -12.75
C ALA A 20 1.45 -3.77 -12.21
N THR A 21 0.62 -4.32 -13.09
CA THR A 21 -0.55 -5.15 -12.76
C THR A 21 -0.45 -6.46 -13.53
N SER A 22 -0.35 -7.57 -12.81
CA SER A 22 -0.23 -8.90 -13.40
C SER A 22 -1.60 -9.51 -13.70
N LEU A 23 -1.76 -10.04 -14.91
CA LEU A 23 -2.87 -10.91 -15.29
C LEU A 23 -2.47 -12.36 -15.00
N ILE A 24 -3.24 -13.02 -14.14
CA ILE A 24 -3.03 -14.42 -13.77
C ILE A 24 -4.03 -15.27 -14.56
N GLY A 25 -3.52 -16.28 -15.26
CA GLY A 25 -4.29 -17.35 -15.90
C GLY A 25 -3.90 -18.70 -15.30
N ALA A 26 -4.26 -19.78 -15.97
CA ALA A 26 -3.90 -21.13 -15.57
C ALA A 26 -3.10 -21.83 -16.68
N ASP A 27 -2.14 -22.67 -16.29
CA ASP A 27 -1.42 -23.55 -17.22
C ASP A 27 -2.26 -24.78 -17.61
N GLU A 28 -1.71 -25.64 -18.49
CA GLU A 28 -2.39 -26.88 -18.92
C GLU A 28 -2.71 -27.83 -17.75
N ALA A 29 -2.01 -27.70 -16.62
CA ALA A 29 -2.24 -28.46 -15.39
C ALA A 29 -3.14 -27.72 -14.38
N GLY A 30 -3.73 -26.57 -14.76
CA GLY A 30 -4.60 -25.77 -13.91
C GLY A 30 -3.87 -24.93 -12.86
N ARG A 31 -2.53 -24.83 -12.90
CA ARG A 31 -1.75 -24.05 -11.93
C ARG A 31 -1.75 -22.57 -12.31
N PRO A 32 -1.85 -21.64 -11.34
CA PRO A 32 -1.77 -20.22 -11.60
C PRO A 32 -0.46 -19.83 -12.31
N MET A 33 -0.55 -19.11 -13.42
CA MET A 33 0.60 -18.56 -14.14
C MET A 33 0.38 -17.10 -14.52
N ILE A 34 1.46 -16.32 -14.60
CA ILE A 34 1.40 -14.93 -15.07
C ILE A 34 1.33 -14.95 -16.59
N VAL A 35 0.20 -14.51 -17.14
CA VAL A 35 -0.04 -14.45 -18.59
C VAL A 35 0.51 -13.14 -19.16
N ASN A 36 0.35 -12.03 -18.42
CA ASN A 36 0.81 -10.73 -18.86
C ASN A 36 1.05 -9.79 -17.67
N VAL A 37 1.84 -8.73 -17.89
CA VAL A 37 1.98 -7.62 -16.95
C VAL A 37 1.74 -6.29 -17.68
N TYR A 38 0.77 -5.52 -17.18
CA TYR A 38 0.48 -4.17 -17.67
C TYR A 38 1.16 -3.12 -16.80
N ALA A 39 1.76 -2.09 -17.39
CA ALA A 39 2.60 -1.13 -16.68
C ALA A 39 1.89 0.13 -16.13
N HIS A 40 0.54 0.20 -16.20
CA HIS A 40 -0.21 1.45 -15.95
C HIS A 40 -1.34 1.33 -14.92
N GLY A 41 -1.23 0.39 -13.98
CA GLY A 41 -2.12 0.30 -12.84
C GLY A 41 -2.06 1.54 -11.94
N ASN A 42 -3.22 2.01 -11.47
CA ASN A 42 -3.30 3.07 -10.46
C ASN A 42 -3.41 2.43 -9.08
N LYS A 43 -2.45 2.73 -8.20
CA LYS A 43 -2.35 2.10 -6.89
C LYS A 43 -2.23 3.05 -5.73
N VAL A 44 -2.05 4.35 -5.98
CA VAL A 44 -2.14 5.42 -4.99
C VAL A 44 -3.38 6.26 -5.30
N PHE A 45 -4.10 6.70 -4.27
CA PHE A 45 -5.37 7.39 -4.41
C PHE A 45 -5.46 8.56 -3.42
N ASN A 46 -5.92 9.72 -3.89
CA ASN A 46 -6.51 10.74 -3.02
C ASN A 46 -7.95 10.32 -2.68
N LEU A 47 -8.34 10.16 -1.41
CA LEU A 47 -9.68 9.70 -1.09
C LEU A 47 -10.72 10.81 -0.96
N VAL A 48 -10.32 12.03 -0.57
CA VAL A 48 -11.21 13.19 -0.51
C VAL A 48 -10.41 14.42 -0.94
N LYS A 49 -10.86 15.10 -2.01
CA LYS A 49 -10.16 16.27 -2.53
C LYS A 49 -10.13 17.38 -1.48
N GLY A 50 -8.96 17.99 -1.30
CA GLY A 50 -8.76 19.05 -0.31
C GLY A 50 -8.56 18.56 1.13
N GLN A 51 -8.70 17.26 1.39
CA GLN A 51 -8.44 16.68 2.71
C GLN A 51 -7.11 15.92 2.72
N PRO A 52 -6.41 15.85 3.87
CA PRO A 52 -5.19 15.08 4.06
C PRO A 52 -5.47 13.56 4.12
N ILE A 53 -6.09 12.98 3.09
CA ILE A 53 -6.47 11.56 3.08
C ILE A 53 -6.01 10.90 1.78
N ALA A 54 -5.11 9.95 1.94
CA ALA A 54 -4.59 9.11 0.87
C ALA A 54 -4.91 7.64 1.10
N ALA A 55 -4.79 6.85 0.05
CA ALA A 55 -4.81 5.40 0.12
C ALA A 55 -3.87 4.78 -0.89
N MET A 56 -3.47 3.54 -0.63
CA MET A 56 -2.78 2.73 -1.64
C MET A 56 -3.16 1.24 -1.57
N THR A 57 -2.81 0.46 -2.60
CA THR A 57 -3.20 -0.95 -2.67
C THR A 57 -2.15 -1.83 -3.32
N CYS A 58 -2.01 -3.05 -2.82
CA CYS A 58 -1.24 -4.12 -3.44
C CYS A 58 -1.99 -5.47 -3.32
N GLY A 59 -1.51 -6.45 -4.07
CA GLY A 59 -2.13 -7.78 -4.12
C GLY A 59 -3.06 -7.91 -5.33
N ALA A 60 -4.30 -8.32 -5.09
CA ALA A 60 -5.34 -8.49 -6.10
C ALA A 60 -5.70 -7.15 -6.78
N GLY A 61 -5.78 -7.16 -8.12
CA GLY A 61 -6.11 -5.96 -8.90
C GLY A 61 -7.61 -5.64 -8.98
N ASN A 62 -8.46 -6.57 -8.57
CA ASN A 62 -9.91 -6.49 -8.67
C ASN A 62 -10.60 -7.32 -7.58
N ILE A 63 -11.85 -6.95 -7.28
CA ILE A 63 -12.82 -7.76 -6.55
C ILE A 63 -13.99 -7.99 -7.51
N GLY A 64 -14.21 -9.25 -7.89
CA GLY A 64 -15.13 -9.60 -8.97
C GLY A 64 -14.79 -8.84 -10.26
N ARG A 65 -15.76 -8.10 -10.79
CA ARG A 65 -15.61 -7.32 -12.03
C ARG A 65 -15.05 -5.91 -11.81
N SER A 66 -14.93 -5.47 -10.56
CA SER A 66 -14.53 -4.12 -10.21
C SER A 66 -13.04 -4.06 -9.92
N SER A 67 -12.30 -3.21 -10.65
CA SER A 67 -10.92 -2.91 -10.28
C SER A 67 -10.85 -2.22 -8.92
N ILE A 68 -9.77 -2.40 -8.16
CA ILE A 68 -9.58 -1.68 -6.89
C ILE A 68 -9.56 -0.16 -7.11
N SER A 69 -9.03 0.31 -8.24
CA SER A 69 -9.07 1.74 -8.60
C SER A 69 -10.51 2.26 -8.77
N SER A 70 -11.41 1.44 -9.32
CA SER A 70 -12.84 1.81 -9.43
C SER A 70 -13.50 1.85 -8.05
N LEU A 71 -13.20 0.89 -7.18
CA LEU A 71 -13.72 0.88 -5.80
C LEU A 71 -13.18 2.05 -4.97
N ALA A 72 -11.91 2.42 -5.14
CA ALA A 72 -11.33 3.60 -4.49
C ALA A 72 -12.00 4.91 -4.96
N LYS A 73 -12.40 4.99 -6.24
CA LYS A 73 -13.17 6.14 -6.76
C LYS A 73 -14.60 6.16 -6.22
N GLU A 74 -15.23 5.00 -6.06
CA GLU A 74 -16.54 4.89 -5.43
C GLU A 74 -16.48 5.30 -3.95
N LEU A 75 -15.45 4.85 -3.23
CA LEU A 75 -15.17 5.30 -1.87
C LEU A 75 -15.04 6.82 -1.81
N ARG A 76 -14.20 7.41 -2.68
CA ARG A 76 -14.06 8.87 -2.80
C ARG A 76 -15.41 9.56 -3.00
N ARG A 77 -16.23 9.05 -3.92
CA ARG A 77 -17.55 9.61 -4.21
C ARG A 77 -18.44 9.60 -2.97
N ARG A 78 -18.44 8.51 -2.20
CA ARG A 78 -19.24 8.38 -0.96
C ARG A 78 -18.74 9.31 0.14
N LEU A 79 -17.42 9.35 0.36
CA LEU A 79 -16.81 10.23 1.36
C LEU A 79 -16.98 11.72 1.04
N SER A 80 -17.04 12.08 -0.25
CA SER A 80 -17.19 13.47 -0.71
C SER A 80 -18.63 13.97 -0.77
N LYS A 81 -19.62 13.16 -0.37
CA LYS A 81 -21.01 13.61 -0.28
C LYS A 81 -21.17 14.69 0.81
N PRO A 82 -22.26 15.47 0.80
CA PRO A 82 -22.64 16.26 1.97
C PRO A 82 -22.76 15.38 3.23
N VAL A 83 -22.41 15.94 4.39
CA VAL A 83 -22.44 15.22 5.69
C VAL A 83 -23.82 14.61 5.97
N HIS A 84 -24.89 15.35 5.69
CA HIS A 84 -26.28 14.89 5.86
C HIS A 84 -26.68 13.73 4.93
N GLU A 85 -25.90 13.44 3.89
CA GLU A 85 -26.07 12.30 2.99
C GLU A 85 -25.10 11.14 3.29
N GLY A 86 -24.43 11.17 4.44
CA GLY A 86 -23.43 10.19 4.85
C GLY A 86 -22.03 10.47 4.31
N GLY A 87 -21.75 11.72 3.92
CA GLY A 87 -20.40 12.19 3.65
C GLY A 87 -19.46 12.09 4.85
N LEU A 88 -18.18 12.40 4.63
CA LEU A 88 -17.21 12.57 5.70
C LEU A 88 -17.36 13.99 6.27
N ASP A 89 -17.45 14.12 7.59
CA ASP A 89 -17.49 15.42 8.26
C ASP A 89 -16.06 15.99 8.35
N PRO A 90 -15.74 17.09 7.62
CA PRO A 90 -14.39 17.64 7.58
C PRO A 90 -13.90 18.16 8.93
N GLU A 91 -14.79 18.40 9.90
CA GLU A 91 -14.44 18.94 11.21
C GLU A 91 -14.19 17.86 12.26
N SER A 92 -14.55 16.59 12.02
CA SER A 92 -14.54 15.57 13.08
C SER A 92 -14.08 14.18 12.66
N TYR A 93 -13.77 13.96 11.38
CA TYR A 93 -13.40 12.62 10.90
C TYR A 93 -12.08 12.10 11.48
N THR A 94 -12.01 10.77 11.59
CA THR A 94 -10.77 10.04 11.89
C THR A 94 -10.32 9.21 10.69
N ILE A 95 -9.04 8.89 10.61
CA ILE A 95 -8.54 7.97 9.57
C ILE A 95 -9.08 6.55 9.80
N GLU A 96 -9.29 6.15 11.05
CA GLU A 96 -9.98 4.92 11.42
C GLU A 96 -11.37 4.82 10.78
N GLU A 97 -12.18 5.88 10.87
CA GLU A 97 -13.51 5.92 10.26
C GLU A 97 -13.42 5.70 8.74
N VAL A 98 -12.48 6.37 8.08
CA VAL A 98 -12.25 6.20 6.63
C VAL A 98 -11.83 4.76 6.33
N ALA A 99 -10.99 4.15 7.15
CA ALA A 99 -10.56 2.76 6.99
C ALA A 99 -11.72 1.76 7.21
N ILE A 100 -12.59 2.01 8.18
CA ILE A 100 -13.81 1.22 8.41
C ILE A 100 -14.73 1.31 7.18
N ARG A 101 -15.00 2.53 6.68
CA ARG A 101 -15.82 2.74 5.48
C ARG A 101 -15.21 2.08 4.23
N ALA A 102 -13.87 2.10 4.10
CA ALA A 102 -13.16 1.40 3.04
C ALA A 102 -13.32 -0.11 3.16
N ARG A 103 -13.18 -0.68 4.36
CA ARG A 103 -13.39 -2.12 4.62
C ARG A 103 -14.82 -2.55 4.31
N THR A 104 -15.82 -1.76 4.71
CA THR A 104 -17.23 -2.05 4.40
C THR A 104 -17.45 -2.12 2.90
N LEU A 105 -16.94 -1.14 2.14
CA LEU A 105 -17.07 -1.15 0.68
C LEU A 105 -16.34 -2.34 0.03
N LEU A 106 -15.08 -2.57 0.40
CA LEU A 106 -14.24 -3.58 -0.25
C LEU A 106 -14.65 -5.00 0.12
N TYR A 107 -14.98 -5.25 1.39
CA TYR A 107 -15.25 -6.59 1.88
C TYR A 107 -16.75 -6.89 1.95
N ASP A 108 -17.52 -6.11 2.73
CA ASP A 108 -18.93 -6.44 2.98
C ASP A 108 -19.81 -6.29 1.74
N GLU A 109 -19.60 -5.20 1.01
CA GLU A 109 -20.43 -4.85 -0.15
C GLU A 109 -19.90 -5.39 -1.48
N ALA A 110 -18.59 -5.60 -1.61
CA ALA A 110 -18.00 -6.09 -2.86
C ALA A 110 -17.57 -7.56 -2.77
N PHE A 111 -16.71 -7.94 -1.82
CA PHE A 111 -16.16 -9.30 -1.75
C PHE A 111 -17.20 -10.35 -1.34
N LEU A 112 -17.97 -10.10 -0.28
CA LEU A 112 -18.99 -11.05 0.20
C LEU A 112 -20.18 -11.22 -0.76
N GLN A 113 -20.36 -10.30 -1.71
CA GLN A 113 -21.42 -10.38 -2.72
C GLN A 113 -21.02 -11.20 -3.96
N LEU A 114 -19.80 -11.74 -4.01
CA LEU A 114 -19.34 -12.57 -5.12
C LEU A 114 -20.02 -13.94 -5.09
N ASN A 115 -20.66 -14.31 -6.20
CA ASN A 115 -21.28 -15.61 -6.39
C ASN A 115 -20.89 -16.19 -7.76
N PRO A 116 -20.20 -17.36 -7.81
CA PRO A 116 -19.71 -18.14 -6.66
C PRO A 116 -18.61 -17.40 -5.89
N ALA A 117 -18.39 -17.82 -4.64
CA ALA A 117 -17.25 -17.33 -3.85
C ALA A 117 -15.94 -17.63 -4.62
N PRO A 118 -14.99 -16.68 -4.68
CA PRO A 118 -13.77 -16.86 -5.45
C PRO A 118 -12.95 -18.04 -4.88
N ALA A 119 -12.56 -18.97 -5.76
CA ALA A 119 -11.76 -20.15 -5.41
C ALA A 119 -10.36 -19.75 -4.89
N ASP A 120 -9.75 -18.75 -5.53
CA ASP A 120 -8.56 -18.07 -5.05
C ASP A 120 -8.99 -16.81 -4.33
N ALA A 121 -9.20 -16.93 -3.02
CA ALA A 121 -9.65 -15.82 -2.23
C ALA A 121 -8.60 -14.70 -2.28
N ALA A 122 -8.98 -13.57 -2.89
CA ALA A 122 -8.09 -12.49 -3.24
C ALA A 122 -7.23 -12.04 -2.06
N ASN A 123 -5.90 -12.22 -2.16
CA ASN A 123 -4.94 -11.55 -1.27
C ASN A 123 -4.90 -10.08 -1.67
N LEU A 124 -5.69 -9.26 -0.99
CA LEU A 124 -5.76 -7.82 -1.18
C LEU A 124 -5.29 -7.12 0.08
N GLU A 125 -4.42 -6.15 -0.10
CA GLU A 125 -4.17 -5.15 0.92
C GLU A 125 -4.58 -3.78 0.43
N PHE A 126 -5.33 -3.06 1.26
CA PHE A 126 -5.73 -1.69 1.03
C PHE A 126 -5.37 -0.85 2.25
N TRP A 127 -4.64 0.22 2.02
CA TRP A 127 -4.07 1.06 3.06
C TRP A 127 -4.72 2.43 2.97
N VAL A 128 -5.12 2.99 4.10
CA VAL A 128 -5.70 4.33 4.22
C VAL A 128 -4.83 5.10 5.19
N GLY A 129 -4.33 6.27 4.78
CA GLY A 129 -3.44 7.05 5.63
C GLY A 129 -3.60 8.55 5.45
N GLY A 130 -3.19 9.31 6.46
CA GLY A 130 -3.32 10.74 6.47
C GLY A 130 -3.49 11.31 7.87
N TYR A 131 -4.07 12.50 7.97
CA TYR A 131 -4.36 13.17 9.25
C TYR A 131 -5.86 13.16 9.51
N GLY A 132 -6.27 12.86 10.74
CA GLY A 132 -7.64 13.12 11.17
C GLY A 132 -7.89 14.62 11.32
N ALA A 133 -9.16 15.05 11.34
CA ALA A 133 -9.53 16.47 11.39
C ALA A 133 -8.83 17.22 12.55
N ASP A 134 -8.74 16.58 13.72
CA ASP A 134 -8.17 17.15 14.95
C ASP A 134 -6.85 16.47 15.39
N ARG A 135 -6.10 15.87 14.46
CA ARG A 135 -4.89 15.09 14.79
C ARG A 135 -3.63 15.74 14.27
N ASP A 136 -2.66 15.95 15.15
CA ASP A 136 -1.33 16.50 14.81
C ASP A 136 -0.41 15.47 14.16
N ASP A 137 -0.71 14.18 14.33
CA ASP A 137 0.06 13.07 13.78
C ASP A 137 -0.65 12.36 12.63
N ALA A 138 0.15 11.95 11.65
CA ALA A 138 -0.33 11.07 10.60
C ALA A 138 -0.54 9.64 11.09
N GLU A 139 -1.62 9.02 10.63
CA GLU A 139 -1.96 7.63 10.86
C GLU A 139 -1.96 6.85 9.55
N LEU A 140 -1.71 5.55 9.65
CA LEU A 140 -1.79 4.61 8.54
C LEU A 140 -2.54 3.38 9.00
N TRP A 141 -3.63 3.04 8.32
CA TRP A 141 -4.51 1.94 8.63
C TRP A 141 -4.51 0.95 7.48
N LYS A 142 -4.48 -0.34 7.81
CA LYS A 142 -4.38 -1.43 6.84
C LYS A 142 -5.61 -2.32 6.91
N ILE A 143 -6.15 -2.64 5.74
CA ILE A 143 -7.25 -3.57 5.53
C ILE A 143 -6.69 -4.73 4.72
N VAL A 144 -6.87 -5.95 5.23
CA VAL A 144 -6.34 -7.17 4.62
C VAL A 144 -7.50 -8.11 4.35
N ILE A 145 -7.68 -8.47 3.09
CA ILE A 145 -8.49 -9.62 2.70
C ILE A 145 -7.50 -10.72 2.35
N GLU A 146 -7.54 -11.82 3.08
CA GLU A 146 -6.66 -12.97 2.89
C GLU A 146 -7.46 -14.23 3.19
N ASN A 147 -7.32 -15.25 2.33
CA ASN A 147 -8.04 -16.52 2.47
C ASN A 147 -9.56 -16.36 2.67
N GLY A 148 -10.13 -15.31 2.07
CA GLY A 148 -11.57 -15.04 2.05
C GLY A 148 -12.09 -14.39 3.32
N GLN A 149 -11.19 -14.04 4.23
CA GLN A 149 -11.49 -13.37 5.49
C GLN A 149 -10.91 -11.97 5.49
N CYS A 150 -11.58 -11.06 6.21
CA CYS A 150 -11.08 -9.71 6.44
C CYS A 150 -11.22 -9.37 7.91
N THR A 151 -10.08 -9.17 8.57
CA THR A 151 -10.05 -8.64 9.95
C THR A 151 -10.51 -7.18 9.98
N PRO A 152 -10.86 -6.65 11.17
CA PRO A 152 -11.02 -5.21 11.33
C PRO A 152 -9.78 -4.43 10.84
N PRO A 153 -9.94 -3.18 10.35
CA PRO A 153 -8.81 -2.34 9.99
C PRO A 153 -7.81 -2.21 11.14
N GLN A 154 -6.53 -2.29 10.84
CA GLN A 154 -5.45 -2.22 11.85
C GLN A 154 -4.56 -1.00 11.61
N GLN A 155 -4.43 -0.15 12.62
CA GLN A 155 -3.45 0.92 12.60
C GLN A 155 -2.03 0.33 12.62
N GLN A 156 -1.18 0.84 11.73
CA GLN A 156 0.21 0.44 11.59
C GLN A 156 1.09 1.29 12.51
N MET A 157 2.03 0.64 13.21
CA MET A 157 3.08 1.30 14.00
C MET A 157 2.52 2.32 15.02
N VAL A 158 1.52 1.89 15.80
CA VAL A 158 0.85 2.72 16.82
C VAL A 158 1.87 3.32 17.79
N GLY A 159 1.84 4.65 17.95
CA GLY A 159 2.72 5.38 18.86
C GLY A 159 4.13 5.66 18.33
N GLU A 160 4.45 5.26 17.10
CA GLU A 160 5.75 5.55 16.49
C GLU A 160 5.73 6.92 15.77
N ASP A 161 6.69 7.78 16.10
CA ASP A 161 6.85 9.11 15.49
C ASP A 161 7.33 9.04 14.03
N SER A 162 8.06 7.98 13.68
CA SER A 162 8.54 7.75 12.33
C SER A 162 8.71 6.28 12.01
N PHE A 163 8.35 5.87 10.80
CA PHE A 163 8.53 4.49 10.35
C PHE A 163 8.61 4.38 8.82
N VAL A 164 9.16 3.25 8.37
CA VAL A 164 9.01 2.76 7.00
C VAL A 164 8.29 1.43 7.06
N THR A 165 7.27 1.26 6.24
CA THR A 165 6.56 -0.02 6.09
C THR A 165 6.23 -0.27 4.63
N TRP A 166 6.15 -1.54 4.25
CA TRP A 166 5.98 -1.95 2.85
C TRP A 166 5.18 -3.24 2.73
N ALA A 167 4.60 -3.47 1.56
CA ALA A 167 3.89 -4.70 1.23
C ALA A 167 3.83 -5.01 -0.26
N GLY A 168 3.26 -6.17 -0.58
CA GLY A 168 3.15 -6.71 -1.92
C GLY A 168 4.36 -7.57 -2.28
N GLN A 169 5.48 -6.97 -2.71
CA GLN A 169 6.71 -7.70 -3.06
C GLN A 169 7.88 -7.29 -2.16
N PRO A 170 7.93 -7.80 -0.92
CA PRO A 170 8.81 -7.26 0.12
C PRO A 170 10.26 -7.74 0.01
N GLU A 171 10.57 -8.73 -0.84
CA GLU A 171 11.84 -9.46 -0.81
C GLU A 171 13.08 -8.56 -0.87
N ALA A 172 13.10 -7.58 -1.79
CA ALA A 172 14.21 -6.65 -1.92
C ALA A 172 14.40 -5.80 -0.66
N LEU A 173 13.29 -5.29 -0.12
CA LEU A 173 13.30 -4.40 1.04
C LEU A 173 13.57 -5.15 2.34
N ASN A 174 13.10 -6.40 2.48
CA ASN A 174 13.45 -7.24 3.61
C ASN A 174 14.97 -7.44 3.68
N ARG A 175 15.60 -7.77 2.55
CA ARG A 175 17.06 -7.91 2.49
C ARG A 175 17.79 -6.61 2.82
N LEU A 176 17.34 -5.49 2.27
CA LEU A 176 17.99 -4.20 2.46
C LEU A 176 17.81 -3.64 3.88
N LEU A 177 16.58 -3.67 4.40
CA LEU A 177 16.20 -2.97 5.64
C LEU A 177 16.23 -3.87 6.87
N LEU A 178 15.91 -5.15 6.72
CA LEU A 178 15.93 -6.12 7.82
C LEU A 178 17.24 -6.92 7.83
N GLY A 179 17.98 -6.96 6.73
CA GLY A 179 19.23 -7.73 6.58
C GLY A 179 19.03 -9.21 6.25
N PHE A 180 17.78 -9.67 6.07
CA PHE A 180 17.46 -11.05 5.71
C PHE A 180 16.16 -11.13 4.90
N SER A 181 16.01 -12.20 4.12
CA SER A 181 14.81 -12.47 3.33
C SER A 181 13.85 -13.45 4.01
N GLY A 182 12.64 -13.60 3.44
CA GLY A 182 11.70 -14.64 3.85
C GLY A 182 12.30 -16.05 3.67
N GLY A 183 13.11 -16.26 2.63
CA GLY A 183 13.77 -17.55 2.40
C GLY A 183 14.71 -18.00 3.52
N VAL A 184 15.27 -17.08 4.33
CA VAL A 184 16.05 -17.47 5.52
C VAL A 184 15.14 -18.10 6.57
N VAL A 185 13.92 -17.58 6.72
CA VAL A 185 12.90 -18.07 7.64
C VAL A 185 12.46 -19.48 7.22
N ASP A 186 12.19 -19.66 5.93
CA ASP A 186 11.83 -20.95 5.35
C ASP A 186 12.96 -21.97 5.52
N ALA A 187 14.22 -21.54 5.32
CA ALA A 187 15.39 -22.39 5.52
C ALA A 187 15.58 -22.81 6.99
N LEU A 188 15.32 -21.91 7.95
CA LEU A 188 15.36 -22.24 9.37
C LEU A 188 14.30 -23.29 9.72
N ALA A 189 13.07 -23.11 9.23
CA ALA A 189 11.99 -24.08 9.43
C ALA A 189 12.32 -25.44 8.80
N ALA A 190 12.79 -25.45 7.56
CA ALA A 190 13.22 -26.67 6.86
C ALA A 190 14.43 -27.35 7.52
N GLY A 191 15.30 -26.56 8.17
CA GLY A 191 16.44 -27.03 8.96
C GLY A 191 16.06 -27.60 10.32
N GLY A 192 14.77 -27.63 10.68
CA GLY A 192 14.27 -28.24 11.91
C GLY A 192 14.14 -27.28 13.10
N LEU A 193 14.19 -25.96 12.88
CA LEU A 193 13.87 -25.01 13.93
C LEU A 193 12.37 -25.09 14.26
N GLU A 194 12.04 -25.23 15.54
CA GLU A 194 10.66 -25.29 16.00
C GLU A 194 9.91 -23.99 15.67
N ALA A 195 8.63 -24.11 15.29
CA ALA A 195 7.82 -22.99 14.79
C ALA A 195 7.69 -21.84 15.81
N ASP A 196 7.65 -22.14 17.11
CA ASP A 196 7.59 -21.16 18.19
C ASP A 196 8.91 -20.41 18.39
N LYS A 197 10.04 -20.93 17.89
CA LYS A 197 11.36 -20.29 17.93
C LYS A 197 11.66 -19.39 16.75
N ILE A 198 10.94 -19.55 15.64
CA ILE A 198 11.15 -18.76 14.42
C ILE A 198 11.00 -17.26 14.69
N GLY A 199 9.90 -16.85 15.32
CA GLY A 199 9.64 -15.44 15.65
C GLY A 199 10.75 -14.80 16.52
N PRO A 200 11.12 -15.42 17.65
CA PRO A 200 12.26 -14.97 18.47
C PRO A 200 13.57 -14.84 17.69
N VAL A 201 13.91 -15.80 16.81
CA VAL A 201 15.12 -15.73 15.99
C VAL A 201 15.06 -14.59 14.98
N GLN A 202 13.92 -14.38 14.32
CA GLN A 202 13.73 -13.24 13.41
C GLN A 202 13.90 -11.90 14.13
N ALA A 203 13.33 -11.77 15.34
CA ALA A 203 13.47 -10.57 16.16
C ALA A 203 14.94 -10.32 16.54
N LEU A 204 15.67 -11.37 16.92
CA LEU A 204 17.10 -11.30 17.22
C LEU A 204 17.90 -10.88 15.99
N MET A 205 17.69 -11.51 14.82
CA MET A 205 18.37 -11.13 13.59
C MET A 205 18.14 -9.64 13.29
N ARG A 206 16.88 -9.22 13.31
CA ARG A 206 16.48 -7.82 13.08
C ARG A 206 17.20 -6.87 14.03
N SER A 207 17.41 -7.22 15.31
CA SER A 207 18.11 -6.33 16.25
C SER A 207 19.59 -6.11 15.93
N TYR A 208 20.21 -6.99 15.14
CA TYR A 208 21.62 -6.85 14.71
C TYR A 208 21.77 -6.35 13.27
N THR A 209 20.81 -6.67 12.40
CA THR A 209 20.97 -6.47 10.96
C THR A 209 20.07 -5.40 10.37
N ALA A 210 19.04 -4.96 11.11
CA ALA A 210 18.16 -3.92 10.61
C ALA A 210 18.88 -2.57 10.49
N THR A 211 18.65 -1.87 9.39
CA THR A 211 19.20 -0.54 9.14
C THR A 211 18.08 0.49 9.25
N PRO A 212 18.08 1.36 10.27
CA PRO A 212 17.10 2.44 10.37
C PRO A 212 17.40 3.49 9.30
N LEU A 213 16.48 3.70 8.36
CA LEU A 213 16.60 4.72 7.32
C LEU A 213 15.74 5.97 7.58
N VAL A 214 14.95 5.97 8.65
CA VAL A 214 14.03 7.06 8.97
C VAL A 214 14.26 7.55 10.39
N SER A 215 14.03 8.84 10.60
CA SER A 215 14.02 9.49 11.89
C SER A 215 12.92 10.54 11.91
N ALA A 216 12.28 10.77 13.06
CA ALA A 216 11.20 11.76 13.22
C ALA A 216 11.48 13.15 12.62
N PRO A 217 12.67 13.79 12.79
CA PRO A 217 12.95 15.10 12.24
C PRO A 217 13.38 15.09 10.76
N MET A 218 13.26 13.96 10.06
CA MET A 218 13.58 13.88 8.63
C MET A 218 12.67 14.82 7.83
N PRO A 219 13.23 15.73 7.02
CA PRO A 219 12.43 16.62 6.18
C PRO A 219 11.54 15.88 5.19
N THR A 220 10.40 16.48 4.84
CA THR A 220 9.44 15.94 3.86
C THR A 220 10.09 15.56 2.53
N GLY A 221 11.03 16.37 2.02
CA GLY A 221 11.75 16.07 0.78
C GLY A 221 12.59 14.79 0.84
N ASP A 222 13.27 14.56 1.97
CA ASP A 222 14.06 13.34 2.19
C ASP A 222 13.17 12.11 2.37
N ALA A 223 12.02 12.25 3.04
CA ALA A 223 11.03 11.18 3.16
C ALA A 223 10.47 10.76 1.78
N ILE A 224 10.22 11.74 0.90
CA ILE A 224 9.80 11.50 -0.49
C ILE A 224 10.90 10.75 -1.26
N ALA A 225 12.14 11.24 -1.19
CA ALA A 225 13.26 10.63 -1.88
C ALA A 225 13.52 9.19 -1.39
N LEU A 226 13.39 8.95 -0.09
CA LEU A 226 13.48 7.61 0.50
C LEU A 226 12.37 6.69 -0.03
N ALA A 227 11.13 7.15 -0.10
CA ALA A 227 10.03 6.36 -0.65
C ALA A 227 10.26 5.98 -2.12
N ASP A 228 10.70 6.93 -2.97
CA ASP A 228 11.03 6.65 -4.38
C ASP A 228 12.20 5.65 -4.48
N PHE A 229 13.26 5.85 -3.69
CA PHE A 229 14.41 4.95 -3.64
C PHE A 229 13.99 3.51 -3.33
N LEU A 230 13.15 3.29 -2.32
CA LEU A 230 12.71 1.95 -1.92
C LEU A 230 11.85 1.26 -3.00
N VAL A 231 11.00 2.02 -3.70
CA VAL A 231 10.26 1.50 -4.85
C VAL A 231 11.21 1.15 -5.99
N GLU A 232 12.17 2.02 -6.32
CA GLU A 232 13.16 1.80 -7.38
C GLU A 232 14.09 0.61 -7.11
N VAL A 233 14.52 0.40 -5.86
CA VAL A 233 15.26 -0.80 -5.45
C VAL A 233 14.45 -2.06 -5.76
N THR A 234 13.16 -2.05 -5.42
CA THR A 234 12.30 -3.22 -5.65
C THR A 234 12.07 -3.46 -7.13
N LYS A 235 11.83 -2.40 -7.93
CA LYS A 235 11.69 -2.50 -9.39
C LYS A 235 12.93 -3.12 -10.02
N LYS A 236 14.12 -2.60 -9.70
CA LYS A 236 15.39 -3.13 -10.24
C LYS A 236 15.63 -4.57 -9.78
N TYR A 237 15.37 -4.88 -8.52
CA TYR A 237 15.51 -6.25 -8.01
C TYR A 237 14.60 -7.23 -8.75
N VAL A 238 13.33 -6.86 -8.97
CA VAL A 238 12.35 -7.71 -9.68
C VAL A 238 12.68 -7.82 -11.17
N HIS A 239 13.22 -6.77 -11.78
CA HIS A 239 13.63 -6.78 -13.19
C HIS A 239 14.80 -7.74 -13.47
N PHE A 240 15.76 -7.86 -12.55
CA PHE A 240 16.96 -8.68 -12.74
C PHE A 240 16.86 -10.10 -12.20
N ARG A 241 15.89 -10.40 -11.33
CA ARG A 241 15.67 -11.78 -10.85
C ARG A 241 14.92 -12.60 -11.90
N ASP A 242 15.03 -13.92 -11.82
CA ASP A 242 14.23 -14.82 -12.65
C ASP A 242 12.73 -14.68 -12.40
N GLY A 243 11.94 -14.72 -13.47
CA GLY A 243 10.48 -14.66 -13.44
C GLY A 243 9.92 -13.46 -14.20
N ALA A 244 8.63 -13.19 -14.01
CA ALA A 244 7.96 -12.07 -14.66
C ALA A 244 8.26 -10.75 -13.94
N ASP A 245 8.39 -9.68 -14.74
CA ASP A 245 8.60 -8.31 -14.27
C ASP A 245 7.32 -7.77 -13.62
N THR A 246 7.16 -8.07 -12.34
CA THR A 246 5.90 -7.99 -11.58
C THR A 246 5.84 -6.77 -10.66
N VAL A 247 6.88 -5.93 -10.70
CA VAL A 247 7.00 -4.64 -10.05
C VAL A 247 7.74 -3.72 -10.99
N GLY A 248 7.06 -2.73 -11.54
CA GLY A 248 7.60 -1.96 -12.65
C GLY A 248 6.70 -0.83 -13.12
N GLY A 249 6.99 -0.33 -14.32
CA GLY A 249 6.36 0.88 -14.87
C GLY A 249 6.77 2.14 -14.11
N ASP A 250 5.92 3.17 -14.15
CA ASP A 250 6.17 4.40 -13.40
C ASP A 250 5.93 4.21 -11.89
N THR A 251 6.38 5.17 -11.11
CA THR A 251 6.11 5.23 -9.66
C THR A 251 5.12 6.37 -9.40
N ASP A 252 3.99 6.06 -8.76
CA ASP A 252 3.13 7.11 -8.21
C ASP A 252 3.58 7.39 -6.77
N ILE A 253 3.74 8.67 -6.43
CA ILE A 253 4.12 9.14 -5.10
C ILE A 253 3.18 10.26 -4.69
N ALA A 254 2.56 10.09 -3.53
CA ALA A 254 1.79 11.13 -2.86
C ALA A 254 2.36 11.41 -1.48
N THR A 255 2.32 12.67 -1.10
CA THR A 255 2.66 13.13 0.24
C THR A 255 1.42 13.73 0.87
N VAL A 256 1.20 13.42 2.13
CA VAL A 256 0.15 13.99 2.96
C VAL A 256 0.83 14.74 4.09
N THR A 257 0.53 16.02 4.22
CA THR A 257 0.92 16.85 5.37
C THR A 257 -0.36 17.37 6.03
N ARG A 258 -0.23 17.84 7.27
CA ARG A 258 -1.35 18.43 8.01
C ARG A 258 -1.91 19.68 7.33
N TYR A 259 -1.05 20.59 6.90
CA TYR A 259 -1.46 21.93 6.47
C TYR A 259 -1.69 22.05 4.96
N GLU A 260 -0.89 21.38 4.15
CA GLU A 260 -1.01 21.39 2.69
C GLU A 260 -1.93 20.26 2.17
N GLY A 261 -2.30 19.32 3.04
CA GLY A 261 -3.18 18.21 2.72
C GLY A 261 -2.51 17.17 1.83
N PHE A 262 -3.31 16.54 0.98
CA PHE A 262 -2.80 15.62 -0.05
C PHE A 262 -2.11 16.38 -1.19
N LYS A 263 -0.89 15.96 -1.56
CA LYS A 263 -0.16 16.42 -2.75
C LYS A 263 0.36 15.25 -3.57
N TRP A 264 0.22 15.36 -4.89
CA TRP A 264 0.92 14.48 -5.83
C TRP A 264 2.34 14.98 -6.01
N ILE A 265 3.33 14.14 -5.71
CA ILE A 265 4.73 14.42 -6.00
C ILE A 265 5.07 13.91 -7.40
N LYS A 266 4.72 12.66 -7.66
CA LYS A 266 4.92 11.99 -8.95
C LYS A 266 3.64 11.24 -9.30
N ARG A 267 3.12 11.43 -10.51
CA ARG A 267 1.87 10.80 -10.91
C ARG A 267 1.86 10.52 -12.40
N LYS A 268 1.45 9.32 -12.77
CA LYS A 268 1.09 9.00 -14.16
C LYS A 268 -0.08 9.85 -14.64
N HIS A 269 0.06 10.39 -15.84
CA HIS A 269 -1.00 11.17 -16.49
C HIS A 269 -1.49 10.49 -17.77
N PHE A 270 -2.81 10.45 -17.93
CA PHE A 270 -3.43 10.02 -19.19
C PHE A 270 -3.42 11.14 -20.23
N TYR A 271 -3.47 12.40 -19.77
CA TYR A 271 -3.47 13.58 -20.62
C TYR A 271 -2.07 14.21 -20.69
N PRO A 272 -1.76 14.98 -21.74
CA PRO A 272 -0.52 15.73 -21.83
C PRO A 272 -0.32 16.66 -20.63
N ARG A 273 0.94 16.91 -20.26
CA ARG A 273 1.32 17.77 -19.12
C ARG A 273 0.67 19.16 -19.14
N ALA A 274 0.43 19.72 -20.34
CA ALA A 274 -0.25 21.01 -20.51
C ALA A 274 -1.67 21.06 -19.91
N LEU A 275 -2.34 19.90 -19.78
CA LEU A 275 -3.66 19.78 -19.15
C LEU A 275 -3.58 19.34 -17.68
N ASN A 276 -2.37 19.07 -17.17
CA ASN A 276 -2.09 18.58 -15.82
C ASN A 276 -1.04 19.46 -15.14
N MET A 277 -1.33 20.76 -14.98
CA MET A 277 -0.37 21.77 -14.48
C MET A 277 0.02 21.63 -13.00
N GLU A 278 -0.53 20.66 -12.26
CA GLU A 278 -0.36 20.57 -10.80
C GLU A 278 0.86 19.77 -10.31
N THR A 279 1.60 19.04 -11.14
CA THR A 279 2.46 17.97 -10.61
C THR A 279 3.88 17.95 -11.15
N ASP A 280 4.75 18.72 -10.52
CA ASP A 280 6.13 18.31 -10.18
C ASP A 280 6.56 19.24 -9.04
N HIS A 281 6.44 18.77 -7.80
CA HIS A 281 6.83 19.54 -6.60
C HIS A 281 8.30 19.36 -6.23
N VAL A 282 9.08 18.69 -7.09
CA VAL A 282 10.53 18.47 -6.98
C VAL A 282 11.12 18.41 -8.39
#